data_AF-A0A8J6HIW8-F1
#
_entry.id   AF-A0A8J6HIW8-F1
#
_cell.length_a   1.000
_cell.length_b   1.000
_cell.length_c   1.000
_cell.angle_alpha   90.00
_cell.angle_beta   90.00
_cell.angle_gamma   90.00
#
_symmetry.space_group_name_H-M   'P 1'
#
loop_
_entity.id
_entity.type
_entity.pdbx_description
1 polymer ?
#
loop_
_entity_poly.entity_id
_entity_poly.type
_entity_poly.pdbx_seq_one_letter_code
_entity_poly.pdbx_strand_id
1 'polypeptide(L)'
;MTRHTLAISLILVLANIYGSLGRIAFEKLTDFDYRGNTYYTVKNLSLYECQGWCREEPDCQAAAFSFVVNPLIPVQETLCQLQNETSANNPSAVPQRSVNMYYMTKLQLRSENVCLRPWAFERVPNKMIRGLDNALIYTSTKEACLAACLNEVSVFGRVHFTR
;
A
#
# COMPACT_ATOMS: atom_id res chain seq x y z
N MET A 1 17.39 -27.51 -35.15
CA MET A 1 16.59 -27.79 -33.94
C MET A 1 16.96 -26.91 -32.74
N THR A 2 18.25 -26.65 -32.47
CA THR A 2 18.75 -25.88 -31.31
C THR A 2 18.37 -24.40 -31.26
N ARG A 3 18.13 -23.77 -32.42
CA ARG A 3 17.80 -22.33 -32.51
C ARG A 3 16.35 -22.02 -32.12
N HIS A 4 15.43 -22.96 -32.39
CA HIS A 4 14.01 -22.83 -31.99
C HIS A 4 13.83 -23.12 -30.49
N THR A 5 14.57 -24.07 -29.92
CA THR A 5 14.54 -24.34 -28.48
C THR A 5 15.10 -23.19 -27.65
N LEU A 6 16.13 -22.49 -28.14
CA LEU A 6 16.63 -21.25 -27.52
C LEU A 6 15.62 -20.08 -27.60
N ALA A 7 14.90 -19.94 -28.72
CA ALA A 7 13.86 -18.92 -28.85
C ALA A 7 12.66 -19.20 -27.91
N ILE A 8 12.23 -20.46 -27.81
CA ILE A 8 11.11 -20.86 -26.94
C ILE A 8 11.48 -20.68 -25.46
N SER A 9 12.70 -21.04 -25.06
CA SER A 9 13.17 -20.82 -23.69
C SER A 9 13.27 -19.33 -23.35
N LEU A 10 13.74 -18.47 -24.28
CA LEU A 10 13.75 -17.03 -24.09
C LEU A 10 12.34 -16.44 -23.94
N ILE A 11 11.37 -16.88 -24.75
CA ILE A 11 9.97 -16.44 -24.66
C ILE A 11 9.35 -16.87 -23.32
N LEU A 12 9.62 -18.09 -22.86
CA LEU A 12 9.14 -18.58 -21.57
C LEU A 12 9.75 -17.80 -20.39
N VAL A 13 11.04 -17.44 -20.46
CA VAL A 13 11.68 -16.61 -19.44
C VAL A 13 11.07 -15.21 -19.41
N LEU A 14 10.87 -14.58 -20.57
CA LEU A 14 10.22 -13.27 -20.66
C LEU A 14 8.78 -13.31 -20.15
N ALA A 15 7.99 -14.31 -20.53
CA ALA A 15 6.61 -14.48 -20.05
C ALA A 15 6.52 -14.65 -18.52
N ASN A 16 7.45 -15.38 -17.92
CA ASN A 16 7.53 -15.53 -16.46
C ASN A 16 7.88 -14.21 -15.76
N ILE A 17 8.75 -13.38 -16.37
CA ILE A 17 9.09 -12.06 -15.82
C ILE A 17 7.85 -11.15 -15.85
N TYR A 18 7.10 -11.11 -16.96
CA TYR A 18 5.89 -10.28 -17.07
C TYR A 18 4.75 -10.73 -16.13
N GLY A 19 4.62 -12.03 -15.87
CA GLY A 19 3.62 -12.57 -14.93
C GLY A 19 3.87 -12.23 -13.46
N SER A 20 5.03 -11.66 -13.13
CA SER A 20 5.42 -11.34 -11.74
C SER A 20 5.22 -9.88 -11.32
N LEU A 21 4.68 -9.02 -12.22
CA LEU A 21 4.37 -7.63 -11.87
C LEU A 21 3.24 -7.56 -10.85
N GLY A 22 3.61 -7.36 -9.58
CA GLY A 22 2.64 -7.05 -8.53
C GLY A 22 1.86 -5.78 -8.84
N ARG A 23 0.55 -5.79 -8.53
CA ARG A 23 -0.34 -4.63 -8.64
C ARG A 23 -0.05 -3.65 -7.51
N ILE A 24 -0.03 -2.36 -7.86
CA ILE A 24 0.12 -1.29 -6.87
C ILE A 24 -1.19 -1.09 -6.13
N ALA A 25 -1.12 -1.19 -4.81
CA ALA A 25 -2.20 -0.89 -3.88
C ALA A 25 -1.69 0.06 -2.79
N PHE A 26 -2.59 0.55 -1.95
CA PHE A 26 -2.24 1.37 -0.80
C PHE A 26 -2.78 0.76 0.49
N GLU A 27 -1.98 0.86 1.55
CA GLU A 27 -2.42 0.67 2.93
C GLU A 27 -2.57 2.04 3.58
N LYS A 28 -3.76 2.34 4.11
CA LYS A 28 -3.99 3.51 4.94
C LYS A 28 -3.65 3.19 6.39
N LEU A 29 -2.94 4.10 7.05
CA LEU A 29 -2.74 4.08 8.49
C LEU A 29 -3.73 5.04 9.17
N THR A 30 -4.56 4.52 10.06
CA THR A 30 -5.60 5.30 10.75
C THR A 30 -5.01 6.02 11.96
N ASP A 31 -5.28 7.33 12.13
CA ASP A 31 -4.89 8.20 13.26
C ASP A 31 -3.39 8.32 13.57
N PHE A 32 -2.57 7.80 12.68
CA PHE A 32 -1.14 7.69 12.86
C PHE A 32 -0.41 7.91 11.53
N ASP A 33 0.86 8.26 11.61
CA ASP A 33 1.77 8.36 10.49
C ASP A 33 3.16 7.85 10.88
N TYR A 34 4.00 7.64 9.87
CA TYR A 34 5.39 7.25 10.07
C TYR A 34 6.33 8.37 9.66
N ARG A 35 7.44 8.46 10.37
CA ARG A 35 8.57 9.28 9.93
C ARG A 35 9.13 8.69 8.65
N GLY A 36 9.39 9.58 7.70
CA GLY A 36 9.96 9.30 6.41
C GLY A 36 10.60 10.54 5.84
N ASN A 37 11.36 10.37 4.76
CA ASN A 37 11.99 11.47 4.06
C ASN A 37 11.05 11.98 2.96
N THR A 38 10.58 13.22 3.08
CA THR A 38 9.70 13.86 2.08
C THR A 38 10.56 14.51 1.03
N TYR A 39 10.46 14.03 -0.21
CA TYR A 39 11.25 14.56 -1.34
C TYR A 39 10.43 15.50 -2.23
N TYR A 40 9.11 15.35 -2.21
CA TYR A 40 8.21 16.15 -3.03
C TYR A 40 6.97 16.57 -2.24
N THR A 41 6.50 17.78 -2.48
CA THR A 41 5.33 18.35 -1.78
C THR A 41 4.54 19.22 -2.73
N VAL A 42 3.22 19.03 -2.72
CA VAL A 42 2.29 19.75 -3.59
C VAL A 42 1.01 20.08 -2.83
N LYS A 43 0.41 21.23 -3.14
CA LYS A 43 -0.79 21.79 -2.47
C LYS A 43 -1.98 21.83 -3.42
N ASN A 44 -3.19 21.92 -2.84
CA ASN A 44 -4.44 22.14 -3.57
C ASN A 44 -4.81 21.03 -4.55
N LEU A 45 -4.58 19.78 -4.15
CA LEU A 45 -5.03 18.60 -4.88
C LEU A 45 -5.93 17.73 -4.00
N SER A 46 -6.72 16.88 -4.66
CA SER A 46 -7.52 15.86 -4.00
C SER A 46 -6.67 14.68 -3.51
N LEU A 47 -7.24 13.88 -2.62
CA LEU A 47 -6.63 12.63 -2.16
C LEU A 47 -6.29 11.68 -3.32
N TYR A 48 -7.20 11.56 -4.30
CA TYR A 48 -7.03 10.65 -5.44
C TYR A 48 -5.86 11.06 -6.32
N GLU A 49 -5.68 12.36 -6.54
CA GLU A 49 -4.53 12.87 -7.27
C GLU A 49 -3.24 12.56 -6.52
N CYS A 50 -3.18 12.80 -5.20
CA CYS A 50 -2.01 12.49 -4.37
C CYS A 50 -1.60 11.02 -4.48
N GLN A 51 -2.60 10.12 -4.46
CA GLN A 51 -2.38 8.69 -4.67
C GLN A 51 -1.92 8.36 -6.09
N GLY A 52 -2.46 9.06 -7.10
CA GLY A 52 -2.05 8.93 -8.50
C GLY A 52 -0.57 9.27 -8.67
N TRP A 53 -0.14 10.42 -8.16
CA TRP A 53 1.27 10.83 -8.16
C TRP A 53 2.16 9.77 -7.51
N CYS A 54 1.82 9.29 -6.30
CA CYS A 54 2.63 8.25 -5.65
C CYS A 54 2.58 6.89 -6.37
N ARG A 55 1.51 6.58 -7.10
CA ARG A 55 1.40 5.35 -7.90
C ARG A 55 2.35 5.38 -9.08
N GLU A 56 2.39 6.49 -9.80
CA GLU A 56 3.19 6.69 -11.00
C GLU A 56 4.69 6.88 -10.68
N GLU A 57 4.99 7.62 -9.62
CA GLU A 57 6.37 7.86 -9.20
C GLU A 57 7.03 6.58 -8.66
N PRO A 58 8.15 6.11 -9.26
CA PRO A 58 8.81 4.88 -8.84
C PRO A 58 9.46 5.01 -7.45
N ASP A 59 9.96 6.20 -7.12
CA ASP A 59 10.65 6.46 -5.86
C ASP A 59 9.68 6.66 -4.68
N CYS A 60 8.39 6.90 -4.94
CA CYS A 60 7.42 7.09 -3.87
C CYS A 60 7.13 5.76 -3.15
N GLN A 61 7.48 5.69 -1.86
CA GLN A 61 7.14 4.56 -0.99
C GLN A 61 5.93 4.85 -0.08
N ALA A 62 5.69 6.10 0.26
CA ALA A 62 4.53 6.51 1.04
C ALA A 62 4.10 7.94 0.70
N ALA A 63 2.84 8.25 0.96
CA ALA A 63 2.27 9.58 0.79
C ALA A 63 1.53 10.00 2.06
N ALA A 64 1.75 11.24 2.51
CA ALA A 64 1.02 11.86 3.60
C ALA A 64 0.13 12.97 3.02
N PHE A 65 -1.18 12.80 3.12
CA PHE A 65 -2.17 13.77 2.67
C PHE A 65 -2.80 14.45 3.88
N SER A 66 -2.53 15.73 4.07
CA SER A 66 -3.14 16.53 5.14
C SER A 66 -4.25 17.41 4.59
N PHE A 67 -5.32 17.56 5.37
CA PHE A 67 -6.48 18.37 5.03
C PHE A 67 -6.80 19.26 6.22
N VAL A 68 -6.55 20.57 6.09
CA VAL A 68 -6.87 21.50 7.16
C VAL A 68 -8.34 21.89 7.03
N VAL A 69 -9.14 21.49 8.01
CA VAL A 69 -10.54 21.93 8.12
C VAL A 69 -10.57 23.23 8.91
N ASN A 70 -10.53 24.36 8.21
CA ASN A 70 -10.71 25.66 8.84
C ASN A 70 -12.20 26.05 8.74
N PRO A 71 -12.93 26.18 9.87
CA PRO A 71 -14.35 26.52 9.85
C PRO A 71 -14.64 27.98 9.43
N LEU A 72 -13.61 28.84 9.34
CA LEU A 72 -13.74 30.26 9.04
C LEU A 72 -13.55 30.62 7.55
N ILE A 73 -13.03 29.69 6.74
CA ILE A 73 -12.84 29.88 5.30
C ILE A 73 -13.52 28.73 4.55
N PRO A 74 -14.20 29.01 3.42
CA PRO A 74 -14.90 27.99 2.65
C PRO A 74 -13.97 27.04 1.87
N VAL A 75 -12.65 27.31 1.88
CA VAL A 75 -11.65 26.54 1.11
C VAL A 75 -10.86 25.64 2.07
N GLN A 76 -10.84 24.34 1.78
CA GLN A 76 -9.96 23.39 2.46
C GLN A 76 -8.58 23.44 1.84
N GLU A 77 -7.58 23.83 2.63
CA GLU A 77 -6.19 23.71 2.23
C GLU A 77 -5.76 22.25 2.35
N THR A 78 -5.41 21.67 1.20
CA THR A 78 -4.88 20.30 1.13
C THR A 78 -3.40 20.33 0.77
N LEU A 79 -2.65 19.39 1.36
CA LEU A 79 -1.22 19.25 1.15
C LEU A 79 -0.88 17.77 1.05
N CYS A 80 -0.22 17.39 -0.04
CA CYS A 80 0.29 16.05 -0.29
C CYS A 80 1.83 16.07 -0.20
N GLN A 81 2.38 15.15 0.57
CA GLN A 81 3.81 14.96 0.77
C GLN A 81 4.19 13.55 0.32
N LEU A 82 5.04 13.42 -0.69
CA LEU A 82 5.54 12.14 -1.16
C LEU A 82 6.86 11.81 -0.45
N GLN A 83 6.96 10.58 0.03
CA GLN A 83 8.11 10.08 0.79
C GLN A 83 8.82 8.98 0.01
N ASN A 84 10.14 9.11 -0.14
CA ASN A 84 10.98 8.11 -0.81
C ASN A 84 11.46 7.02 0.14
N GLU A 85 11.60 7.35 1.43
CA GLU A 85 11.95 6.41 2.49
C GLU A 85 10.93 6.53 3.62
N THR A 86 10.51 5.39 4.18
CA THR A 86 9.56 5.34 5.30
C THR A 86 9.90 4.24 6.30
N SER A 87 9.63 4.52 7.57
CA SER A 87 9.70 3.53 8.65
C SER A 87 8.51 2.58 8.70
N ALA A 88 7.51 2.72 7.82
CA ALA A 88 6.30 1.90 7.80
C ALA A 88 6.55 0.39 7.60
N ASN A 89 7.64 0.04 6.90
CA ASN A 89 8.02 -1.34 6.65
C ASN A 89 8.83 -1.96 7.81
N ASN A 90 9.27 -1.15 8.78
CA ASN A 90 10.00 -1.63 9.93
C ASN A 90 9.02 -2.04 11.05
N PRO A 91 8.94 -3.33 11.42
CA PRO A 91 8.03 -3.80 12.46
C PRO A 91 8.34 -3.25 13.86
N SER A 92 9.55 -2.73 14.08
CA SER A 92 9.94 -2.09 15.35
C SER A 92 9.70 -0.57 15.35
N ALA A 93 9.26 0.02 14.23
CA ALA A 93 8.99 1.45 14.16
C ALA A 93 7.71 1.80 14.90
N VAL A 94 7.80 2.80 15.79
CA VAL A 94 6.65 3.34 16.51
C VAL A 94 6.00 4.42 15.65
N PRO A 95 4.72 4.28 15.27
CA PRO A 95 4.02 5.32 14.54
C PRO A 95 3.74 6.53 15.45
N GLN A 96 3.76 7.73 14.87
CA GLN A 96 3.44 8.98 15.58
C GLN A 96 1.97 9.35 15.35
N ARG A 97 1.34 10.03 16.32
CA ARG A 97 -0.08 10.38 16.24
C ARG A 97 -0.27 11.51 15.24
N SER A 98 -1.29 11.35 14.42
CA SER A 98 -1.53 12.22 13.27
C SER A 98 -2.97 12.70 13.29
N VAL A 99 -3.21 13.98 13.00
CA VAL A 99 -4.55 14.60 13.06
C VAL A 99 -4.87 15.24 11.72
N ASN A 100 -6.07 14.99 11.22
CA ASN A 100 -6.55 15.51 9.93
C ASN A 100 -5.59 15.19 8.77
N MET A 101 -5.06 13.97 8.77
CA MET A 101 -4.19 13.48 7.71
C MET A 101 -4.41 12.00 7.42
N TYR A 102 -4.24 11.64 6.15
CA TYR A 102 -4.21 10.28 5.66
C TYR A 102 -2.78 9.91 5.31
N TYR A 103 -2.20 9.04 6.12
CA TYR A 103 -0.91 8.43 5.83
C TYR A 103 -1.13 7.13 5.06
N MET A 104 -0.49 7.01 3.90
CA MET A 104 -0.69 5.90 2.98
C MET A 104 0.65 5.32 2.56
N THR A 105 0.82 4.02 2.71
CA THR A 105 2.02 3.30 2.26
C THR A 105 1.73 2.59 0.96
N LYS A 106 2.63 2.73 -0.02
CA LYS A 106 2.55 2.05 -1.31
C LYS A 106 2.87 0.57 -1.10
N LEU A 107 2.00 -0.30 -1.58
CA LEU A 107 2.14 -1.75 -1.53
C LEU A 107 2.24 -2.32 -2.94
N GLN A 108 3.07 -3.34 -3.10
CA GLN A 108 3.14 -4.12 -4.34
C GLN A 108 2.63 -5.54 -4.07
N LEU A 109 1.39 -5.81 -4.46
CA LEU A 109 0.69 -7.06 -4.16
C LEU A 109 0.68 -7.98 -5.37
N ARG A 110 1.03 -9.26 -5.18
CA ARG A 110 0.95 -10.30 -6.22
C ARG A 110 -0.42 -10.99 -6.19
N SER A 111 -1.48 -10.22 -6.39
CA SER A 111 -2.85 -10.73 -6.50
C SER A 111 -3.61 -9.95 -7.59
N GLU A 112 -4.50 -10.64 -8.30
CA GLU A 112 -5.40 -10.03 -9.28
C GLU A 112 -6.65 -9.44 -8.61
N ASN A 113 -6.95 -9.82 -7.37
CA ASN A 113 -8.15 -9.45 -6.62
C ASN A 113 -7.99 -8.13 -5.84
N VAL A 114 -7.15 -7.21 -6.32
CA VAL A 114 -6.98 -5.91 -5.67
C VAL A 114 -8.25 -5.08 -5.79
N CYS A 115 -8.78 -4.60 -4.67
CA CYS A 115 -10.01 -3.82 -4.64
C CYS A 115 -9.88 -2.48 -5.38
N LEU A 116 -10.94 -2.04 -6.06
CA LEU A 116 -11.03 -0.74 -6.77
C LEU A 116 -11.24 0.45 -5.82
N ARG A 117 -10.71 0.39 -4.60
CA ARG A 117 -10.83 1.43 -3.58
C ARG A 117 -9.57 2.30 -3.50
N PRO A 118 -9.66 3.52 -2.92
CA PRO A 118 -8.48 4.38 -2.71
C PRO A 118 -7.35 3.67 -1.96
N TRP A 119 -7.69 2.77 -1.04
CA TRP A 119 -6.77 1.85 -0.39
C TRP A 119 -7.40 0.46 -0.32
N ALA A 120 -6.55 -0.56 -0.47
CA ALA A 120 -6.95 -1.96 -0.36
C ALA A 120 -7.00 -2.41 1.11
N PHE A 121 -6.14 -1.82 1.95
CA PHE A 121 -6.04 -2.16 3.36
C PHE A 121 -6.09 -0.91 4.23
N GLU A 122 -6.64 -1.07 5.42
CA GLU A 122 -6.58 -0.09 6.49
C GLU A 122 -5.98 -0.77 7.72
N ARG A 123 -4.95 -0.15 8.28
CA ARG A 123 -4.22 -0.65 9.43
C ARG A 123 -4.51 0.25 10.63
N VAL A 124 -5.02 -0.35 11.70
CA VAL A 124 -5.24 0.30 12.98
C VAL A 124 -4.19 -0.23 13.97
N PRO A 125 -3.23 0.61 14.40
CA PRO A 125 -2.18 0.19 15.33
C PRO A 125 -2.73 -0.36 16.64
N ASN A 126 -2.07 -1.37 17.19
CA ASN A 126 -2.40 -1.98 18.50
C ASN A 126 -3.84 -2.51 18.62
N LYS A 127 -4.50 -2.79 17.49
CA LYS A 127 -5.82 -3.41 17.45
C LYS A 127 -5.75 -4.75 16.74
N MET A 128 -6.61 -5.66 17.19
CA MET A 128 -6.79 -6.99 16.63
C MET A 128 -8.29 -7.19 16.38
N ILE A 129 -8.62 -7.63 15.18
CA ILE A 129 -9.99 -8.01 14.83
C ILE A 129 -10.24 -9.38 15.47
N ARG A 130 -11.32 -9.53 16.24
CA ARG A 130 -11.68 -10.80 16.89
C ARG A 130 -12.79 -11.51 16.11
N GLY A 131 -12.84 -12.84 16.15
CA GLY A 131 -14.04 -13.63 15.83
C GLY A 131 -14.30 -14.01 14.37
N LEU A 132 -13.33 -13.89 13.46
CA LEU A 132 -13.42 -14.48 12.11
C LEU A 132 -12.06 -15.07 11.67
N ASP A 133 -11.42 -15.82 12.56
CA ASP A 133 -10.09 -16.39 12.33
C ASP A 133 -10.28 -17.84 11.82
N ASN A 134 -10.61 -17.98 10.53
CA ASN A 134 -10.99 -19.27 9.92
C ASN A 134 -9.79 -20.07 9.39
N ALA A 135 -8.67 -19.42 9.09
CA ALA A 135 -7.48 -20.02 8.53
C ALA A 135 -6.22 -19.29 9.02
N LEU A 136 -5.13 -20.05 9.23
CA LEU A 136 -3.83 -19.52 9.60
C LEU A 136 -2.85 -19.71 8.44
N ILE A 137 -2.28 -18.61 7.95
CA ILE A 137 -1.38 -18.62 6.79
C ILE A 137 0.04 -18.30 7.26
N TYR A 138 0.98 -19.21 7.02
CA TYR A 138 2.39 -19.02 7.34
C TYR A 138 3.11 -18.35 6.15
N THR A 139 3.51 -17.09 6.33
CA THR A 139 4.28 -16.33 5.32
C THR A 139 5.38 -15.52 5.99
N SER A 140 6.48 -15.29 5.28
CA SER A 140 7.60 -14.49 5.76
C SER A 140 7.49 -12.99 5.47
N THR A 141 6.56 -12.56 4.61
CA THR A 141 6.42 -11.16 4.20
C THR A 141 4.99 -10.65 4.29
N LYS A 142 4.87 -9.34 4.53
CA LYS A 142 3.60 -8.63 4.68
C LYS A 142 2.74 -8.76 3.43
N GLU A 143 3.35 -8.51 2.29
CA GLU A 143 2.71 -8.46 0.99
C GLU A 143 2.19 -9.84 0.59
N ALA A 144 2.89 -10.93 0.94
CA ALA A 144 2.45 -12.29 0.67
C ALA A 144 1.19 -12.65 1.49
N CYS A 145 1.17 -12.28 2.78
CA CYS A 145 0.00 -12.51 3.63
C CYS A 145 -1.21 -11.69 3.17
N LEU A 146 -0.98 -10.41 2.82
CA LEU A 146 -2.02 -9.53 2.27
C LEU A 146 -2.58 -10.06 0.95
N ALA A 147 -1.72 -10.51 0.04
CA ALA A 147 -2.15 -11.11 -1.22
C ALA A 147 -2.93 -12.41 -1.01
N ALA A 148 -2.52 -13.25 -0.05
CA ALA A 148 -3.24 -14.47 0.28
C ALA A 148 -4.66 -14.18 0.77
N CYS A 149 -4.85 -13.20 1.65
CA CYS A 149 -6.19 -12.79 2.07
C CYS A 149 -7.07 -12.29 0.93
N LEU A 150 -6.52 -11.56 -0.05
CA LEU A 150 -7.31 -11.11 -1.21
C LEU A 150 -7.78 -12.27 -2.09
N ASN A 151 -7.09 -13.41 -2.03
CA ASN A 151 -7.41 -14.59 -2.82
C ASN A 151 -8.33 -15.59 -2.08
N GLU A 152 -8.63 -15.36 -0.80
CA GLU A 152 -9.56 -16.19 -0.04
C GLU A 152 -11.01 -15.92 -0.45
N VAL A 153 -11.70 -16.95 -0.97
CA VAL A 153 -13.04 -16.86 -1.60
C VAL A 153 -14.15 -16.60 -0.58
N SER A 154 -13.89 -16.75 0.73
CA SER A 154 -14.91 -16.75 1.79
C SER A 154 -14.63 -15.79 2.95
N VAL A 155 -13.88 -14.71 2.73
CA VAL A 155 -13.59 -13.76 3.82
C VAL A 155 -13.76 -12.31 3.37
N PHE A 156 -14.73 -11.64 3.98
CA PHE A 156 -14.71 -10.19 4.19
C PHE A 156 -13.42 -9.85 4.98
N GLY A 157 -12.35 -9.50 4.24
CA GLY A 157 -11.07 -8.94 4.69
C GLY A 157 -10.51 -9.43 6.04
N ARG A 158 -9.52 -10.32 6.02
CA ARG A 158 -8.65 -10.49 7.19
C ARG A 158 -7.25 -11.02 6.87
N VAL A 159 -6.24 -10.22 7.21
CA VAL A 159 -4.84 -10.64 7.23
C VAL A 159 -4.33 -10.41 8.64
N HIS A 160 -3.91 -11.48 9.30
CA HIS A 160 -3.26 -11.40 10.59
C HIS A 160 -1.73 -11.40 10.38
N PHE A 161 -1.05 -10.38 10.89
CA PHE A 161 0.41 -10.33 10.91
C PHE A 161 0.92 -10.64 12.32
N THR A 162 1.10 -11.92 12.63
CA THR A 162 1.93 -12.35 13.78
C THR A 162 3.39 -12.18 13.36
N ARG A 163 4.14 -11.36 14.10
CA ARG A 163 5.61 -11.38 14.04
C ARG A 163 6.13 -12.66 14.67
#